data_AF-A0A5C8P1W3-F1
#
_entry.id   AF-A0A5C8P1W3-F1
#
_cell.length_a   1.000
_cell.length_b   1.000
_cell.length_c   1.000
_cell.angle_alpha   90.00
_cell.angle_beta   90.00
_cell.angle_gamma   90.00
#
_symmetry.space_group_name_H-M   'P 1'
#
loop_
_entity.id
_entity.type
_entity.pdbx_description
1 polymer ?
#
loop_
_entity_poly.entity_id
_entity_poly.type
_entity_poly.pdbx_seq_one_letter_code
_entity_poly.pdbx_strand_id
1 'polypeptide(L)'
;MTHALLDGLRAWTLQRVSALYLLVFGIVLTLRMAAAPPGNHAAWVALWGEPPMAAGALLAFASVCLHAWVGARDVILDYVRPAGARPIALGLVAAVLLLTGLRLAGALLAIAT
;
A
#
# COMPACT_ATOMS: atom_id res chain seq x y z
N MET A 1 -18.52 -21.96 7.18
CA MET A 1 -17.49 -21.03 7.70
C MET A 1 -16.97 -20.07 6.62
N THR A 2 -17.85 -19.51 5.78
CA THR A 2 -17.47 -18.68 4.60
C THR A 2 -17.70 -17.18 4.79
N HIS A 3 -18.30 -16.75 5.91
CA HIS A 3 -18.63 -15.34 6.15
C HIS A 3 -17.46 -14.47 6.61
N ALA A 4 -16.42 -15.08 7.18
CA ALA A 4 -15.37 -14.33 7.86
C ALA A 4 -14.68 -13.30 6.95
N LEU A 5 -14.42 -13.60 5.68
CA LEU A 5 -13.69 -12.69 4.77
C LEU A 5 -14.52 -11.50 4.27
N LEU A 6 -15.84 -11.50 4.49
CA LEU A 6 -16.77 -10.45 4.06
C LEU A 6 -17.34 -9.62 5.22
N ASP A 7 -16.92 -9.90 6.46
CA ASP A 7 -17.43 -9.16 7.62
C ASP A 7 -17.02 -7.69 7.53
N GLY A 8 -18.01 -6.79 7.43
CA GLY A 8 -17.82 -5.36 7.32
C GLY A 8 -16.96 -4.77 8.44
N LEU A 9 -17.04 -5.34 9.65
CA LEU A 9 -16.19 -4.93 10.78
C LEU A 9 -14.70 -5.22 10.52
N ARG A 10 -14.36 -6.35 9.90
CA ARG A 10 -12.96 -6.67 9.57
C ARG A 10 -12.42 -5.74 8.49
N ALA A 11 -13.19 -5.54 7.43
CA ALA A 11 -12.84 -4.61 6.36
C ALA A 11 -12.66 -3.19 6.91
N TRP A 12 -13.58 -2.77 7.79
CA TRP A 12 -13.51 -1.50 8.49
C TRP A 12 -12.20 -1.39 9.27
N THR A 13 -11.90 -2.35 10.15
CA THR A 13 -10.69 -2.33 11.00
C THR A 13 -9.41 -2.29 10.16
N LEU A 14 -9.31 -3.14 9.13
CA LEU A 14 -8.14 -3.18 8.25
C LEU A 14 -7.90 -1.84 7.55
N GLN A 15 -8.95 -1.16 7.11
CA GLN A 15 -8.84 0.14 6.47
C GLN A 15 -8.36 1.24 7.43
N ARG A 16 -8.74 1.20 8.71
CA ARG A 16 -8.30 2.21 9.71
C ARG A 16 -6.88 1.95 10.20
N VAL A 17 -6.54 0.69 10.47
CA VAL A 17 -5.18 0.32 10.89
C VAL A 17 -4.18 0.64 9.79
N SER A 18 -4.48 0.31 8.53
CA SER A 18 -3.64 0.71 7.39
C SER A 18 -3.52 2.23 7.27
N ALA A 19 -4.62 2.99 7.40
CA ALA A 19 -4.57 4.45 7.37
C ALA A 19 -3.69 5.05 8.47
N LEU A 20 -3.78 4.53 9.70
CA LEU A 20 -2.96 4.99 10.82
C LEU A 20 -1.47 4.71 10.57
N TYR A 21 -1.14 3.52 10.09
CA TYR A 21 0.24 3.18 9.72
C TYR A 21 0.77 4.12 8.63
N LEU A 22 -0.01 4.33 7.56
CA LEU A 22 0.35 5.23 6.46
C LEU A 22 0.58 6.67 6.93
N LEU A 23 -0.26 7.17 7.83
CA LEU A 23 -0.11 8.48 8.43
C LEU A 23 1.20 8.59 9.21
N VAL A 24 1.47 7.64 10.11
CA VAL A 24 2.69 7.63 10.92
C VAL A 24 3.93 7.52 10.03
N PHE A 25 3.96 6.56 9.11
CA PHE A 25 5.08 6.38 8.19
C PHE A 25 5.29 7.61 7.30
N GLY A 26 4.22 8.21 6.78
CA GLY A 26 4.29 9.44 5.99
C GLY A 26 4.88 10.61 6.77
N ILE A 27 4.51 10.78 8.04
CA ILE A 27 5.10 11.80 8.92
C ILE A 27 6.60 11.52 9.14
N VAL A 28 6.96 10.29 9.50
CA VAL A 28 8.36 9.89 9.73
C VAL A 28 9.20 10.14 8.49
N LEU A 29 8.74 9.72 7.31
CA LEU A 29 9.42 9.92 6.04
C LEU A 29 9.58 11.42 5.74
N THR A 30 8.52 12.21 5.94
CA THR A 30 8.56 13.66 5.72
C THR A 30 9.59 14.34 6.61
N LEU A 31 9.61 14.01 7.90
CA LEU A 31 10.59 14.53 8.86
C LEU A 31 12.02 14.10 8.50
N ARG A 32 12.21 12.83 8.10
CA ARG A 32 13.52 12.30 7.67
C ARG A 32 14.05 13.01 6.42
N MET A 33 13.18 13.35 5.48
CA MET A 33 13.53 14.10 4.27
C MET A 33 13.80 15.57 4.56
N ALA A 34 13.05 16.18 5.49
CA ALA A 34 13.27 17.57 5.90
C ALA A 34 14.57 17.75 6.70
N ALA A 35 14.91 16.79 7.58
CA ALA A 35 16.10 16.87 8.43
C ALA A 35 17.41 16.55 7.68
N ALA A 36 17.37 15.62 6.72
CA ALA A 36 18.55 15.17 5.98
C ALA A 36 18.18 14.80 4.53
N PRO A 37 17.91 15.81 3.68
CA PRO A 37 17.55 15.59 2.29
C PRO A 37 18.71 14.94 1.52
N PRO A 38 18.47 13.87 0.74
CA PRO A 38 19.51 13.24 -0.06
C PRO A 38 19.98 14.19 -1.18
N GLY A 39 21.27 14.51 -1.18
CA GLY A 39 21.85 15.49 -2.09
C GLY A 39 22.14 15.01 -3.51
N ASN A 40 22.06 13.70 -3.76
CA ASN A 40 22.29 13.10 -5.08
C ASN A 40 21.63 11.71 -5.19
N HIS A 41 21.73 11.09 -6.38
CA HIS A 41 21.18 9.76 -6.64
C HIS A 41 21.74 8.68 -5.70
N ALA A 42 23.05 8.69 -5.42
CA ALA A 42 23.66 7.70 -4.52
C ALA A 42 23.13 7.81 -3.09
N ALA A 43 22.95 9.03 -2.57
CA ALA A 43 22.35 9.29 -1.27
C ALA A 43 20.87 8.87 -1.22
N TRP A 44 20.13 9.02 -2.34
CA TRP A 44 18.76 8.53 -2.45
C TRP A 44 18.70 7.00 -2.39
N VAL A 45 19.55 6.30 -3.13
CA VAL A 45 19.63 4.83 -3.09
C VAL A 45 20.04 4.35 -1.70
N ALA A 46 21.03 4.99 -1.08
CA ALA A 46 21.51 4.64 0.26
C ALA A 46 20.40 4.72 1.32
N LEU A 47 19.59 5.79 1.31
CA LEU A 47 18.44 5.95 2.20
C LEU A 47 17.48 4.74 2.12
N TRP A 48 17.11 4.33 0.92
CA TRP A 48 16.16 3.22 0.73
C TRP A 48 16.80 1.84 0.91
N GLY A 49 18.13 1.76 0.91
CA GLY A 49 18.89 0.57 1.27
C GLY A 49 19.06 0.37 2.78
N GLU A 50 18.79 1.40 3.59
CA GLU A 50 18.78 1.25 5.05
C GLU A 50 17.69 0.22 5.46
N PRO A 51 18.03 -0.89 6.15
CA PRO A 51 17.07 -1.94 6.50
C PRO A 51 15.76 -1.45 7.16
N PRO A 52 15.76 -0.51 8.14
CA PRO A 52 14.51 -0.02 8.72
C PRO A 52 13.67 0.80 7.73
N MET A 53 14.30 1.55 6.83
CA MET A 53 13.59 2.32 5.81
C MET A 53 12.96 1.39 4.76
N ALA A 54 13.72 0.40 4.29
CA ALA A 54 13.22 -0.61 3.36
C ALA A 54 12.05 -1.42 3.95
N ALA A 55 12.20 -1.92 5.18
CA ALA A 55 11.15 -2.68 5.87
C ALA A 55 9.90 -1.82 6.12
N GLY A 56 10.09 -0.57 6.55
CA GLY A 56 9.00 0.39 6.72
C GLY A 56 8.27 0.69 5.41
N ALA A 57 9.01 0.89 4.32
CA ALA A 57 8.43 1.14 3.00
C ALA A 57 7.63 -0.06 2.47
N LEU A 58 8.13 -1.29 2.66
CA LEU A 58 7.40 -2.51 2.30
C LEU A 58 6.08 -2.62 3.08
N LEU A 59 6.11 -2.36 4.38
CA LEU A 59 4.91 -2.40 5.21
C LEU A 59 3.95 -1.24 4.89
N ALA A 60 4.47 -0.06 4.56
CA ALA A 60 3.67 1.07 4.07
C ALA A 60 2.97 0.71 2.78
N PHE A 61 3.67 0.08 1.84
CA PHE A 61 3.06 -0.30 0.58
C PHE A 61 2.02 -1.42 0.74
N ALA A 62 2.30 -2.42 1.57
CA ALA A 62 1.30 -3.42 1.94
C ALA A 62 0.05 -2.77 2.56
N SER A 63 0.24 -1.73 3.38
CA SER A 63 -0.84 -0.93 3.96
C SER A 63 -1.61 -0.14 2.89
N VAL A 64 -0.95 0.45 1.89
CA VAL A 64 -1.60 1.07 0.73
C VAL A 64 -2.45 0.05 -0.01
N CYS A 65 -1.92 -1.13 -0.32
CA CYS A 65 -2.66 -2.19 -1.02
C CYS A 65 -3.92 -2.59 -0.26
N LEU A 66 -3.83 -2.79 1.07
CA LEU A 66 -4.99 -3.11 1.91
C LEU A 66 -5.99 -1.96 1.94
N HIS A 67 -5.53 -0.73 2.16
CA HIS A 67 -6.38 0.47 2.23
C HIS A 67 -7.13 0.69 0.92
N ALA A 68 -6.40 0.64 -0.21
CA ALA A 68 -6.93 0.83 -1.54
C ALA A 68 -7.88 -0.30 -1.95
N TRP A 69 -7.57 -1.56 -1.62
CA TRP A 69 -8.46 -2.68 -1.90
C TRP A 69 -9.82 -2.52 -1.23
N VAL A 70 -9.85 -2.24 0.08
CA VAL A 70 -11.11 -2.05 0.82
C VAL A 70 -11.88 -0.85 0.26
N GLY A 71 -11.22 0.30 0.12
CA GLY A 71 -11.88 1.52 -0.38
C GLY A 71 -12.41 1.37 -1.81
N ALA A 72 -11.61 0.82 -2.72
CA ALA A 72 -12.04 0.63 -4.12
C ALA A 72 -13.14 -0.42 -4.23
N ARG A 73 -13.09 -1.50 -3.43
CA ARG A 73 -14.18 -2.48 -3.38
C ARG A 73 -15.50 -1.81 -3.03
N ASP A 74 -15.51 -0.99 -1.97
CA ASP A 74 -16.73 -0.34 -1.50
C ASP A 74 -17.26 0.64 -2.56
N VAL A 75 -16.40 1.47 -3.15
CA VAL A 75 -16.76 2.34 -4.29
C VAL A 75 -17.34 1.55 -5.47
N ILE A 76 -16.73 0.43 -5.85
CA ILE A 76 -17.21 -0.38 -6.97
C ILE A 76 -18.57 -0.99 -6.66
N LEU A 77 -18.77 -1.54 -5.47
CA LEU A 77 -20.03 -2.16 -5.07
C LEU A 77 -21.18 -1.14 -5.00
N ASP A 78 -20.88 0.09 -4.58
CA ASP A 78 -21.86 1.17 -4.44
C ASP A 78 -22.22 1.81 -5.79
N TYR A 79 -21.23 2.09 -6.64
CA TYR A 79 -21.42 2.95 -7.81
C TYR A 79 -21.42 2.21 -9.15
N VAL A 80 -20.84 1.01 -9.27
CA VAL A 80 -20.89 0.24 -10.53
C VAL A 80 -22.22 -0.50 -10.64
N ARG A 81 -23.13 0.07 -11.44
CA ARG A 81 -24.50 -0.43 -11.62
C ARG A 81 -24.58 -1.78 -12.34
N PRO A 82 -23.88 -2.00 -13.49
CA PRO A 82 -23.96 -3.29 -14.16
C PRO A 82 -23.26 -4.36 -13.32
N ALA A 83 -24.00 -5.36 -12.85
CA ALA A 83 -23.45 -6.41 -12.00
C ALA A 83 -22.27 -7.14 -12.67
N GLY A 84 -22.33 -7.35 -13.98
CA GLY A 84 -21.26 -7.97 -14.77
C GLY A 84 -19.97 -7.14 -14.88
N ALA A 85 -20.03 -5.82 -14.66
CA ALA A 85 -18.85 -4.94 -14.71
C ALA A 85 -18.05 -4.94 -13.40
N ARG A 86 -18.68 -5.27 -12.27
CA ARG A 86 -18.05 -5.30 -10.93
C ARG A 86 -16.84 -6.26 -10.84
N PRO A 87 -16.94 -7.55 -11.25
CA PRO A 87 -15.79 -8.45 -11.17
C PRO A 87 -14.63 -8.00 -12.07
N ILE A 88 -14.94 -7.38 -13.22
CA ILE A 88 -13.92 -6.81 -14.11
C ILE A 88 -13.20 -5.65 -13.42
N ALA A 89 -13.96 -4.70 -12.85
CA ALA A 89 -13.39 -3.56 -12.14
C ALA A 89 -12.56 -3.99 -10.92
N LEU A 90 -13.07 -4.93 -10.11
CA LEU A 90 -12.35 -5.49 -8.96
C LEU A 90 -11.06 -6.22 -9.40
N GLY A 91 -11.13 -6.97 -10.50
CA GLY A 91 -9.96 -7.66 -11.08
C GLY A 91 -8.89 -6.68 -11.56
N LEU A 92 -9.28 -5.58 -12.20
CA LEU A 92 -8.35 -4.53 -12.63
C LEU A 92 -7.67 -3.86 -11.43
N VAL A 93 -8.44 -3.52 -10.39
CA VAL A 93 -7.87 -2.97 -9.15
C VAL A 93 -6.89 -3.95 -8.53
N ALA A 94 -7.26 -5.22 -8.38
CA ALA A 94 -6.39 -6.24 -7.83
C ALA A 94 -5.10 -6.40 -8.66
N ALA A 95 -5.20 -6.40 -9.99
CA ALA A 95 -4.05 -6.50 -10.88
C ALA A 95 -3.08 -5.31 -10.74
N VAL A 96 -3.60 -4.08 -10.66
CA VAL A 96 -2.77 -2.88 -10.44
C VAL A 96 -2.07 -2.95 -9.09
N LEU A 97 -2.78 -3.28 -8.01
CA LEU A 97 -2.20 -3.36 -6.66
C LEU A 97 -1.12 -4.45 -6.58
N LEU A 98 -1.36 -5.63 -7.16
CA LEU A 98 -0.38 -6.70 -7.21
C LEU A 98 0.85 -6.32 -8.03
N LEU A 99 0.65 -5.79 -9.24
CA LEU A 99 1.77 -5.41 -10.11
C LEU A 99 2.64 -4.34 -9.46
N THR A 100 2.03 -3.29 -8.92
CA THR A 100 2.75 -2.21 -8.26
C THR A 100 3.47 -2.69 -6.99
N GLY A 101 2.84 -3.59 -6.22
CA GLY A 101 3.46 -4.19 -5.04
C GLY A 101 4.66 -5.06 -5.35
N LEU A 102 4.55 -5.94 -6.35
CA LEU A 102 5.67 -6.76 -6.79
C LEU A 102 6.81 -5.92 -7.34
N ARG A 103 6.51 -4.86 -8.11
CA ARG A 103 7.53 -3.94 -8.64
C ARG A 103 8.27 -3.19 -7.55
N LEU A 104 7.56 -2.65 -6.54
CA LEU A 104 8.21 -1.98 -5.43
C LEU A 104 9.04 -2.95 -4.59
N ALA A 105 8.49 -4.12 -4.26
CA ALA A 105 9.21 -5.12 -3.49
C ALA A 105 10.49 -5.56 -4.19
N GLY A 106 10.42 -5.81 -5.51
CA GLY A 106 11.61 -6.11 -6.31
C GLY A 106 12.64 -4.98 -6.31
N ALA A 107 12.19 -3.72 -6.41
CA ALA A 107 13.09 -2.56 -6.36
C ALA A 107 13.79 -2.41 -5.01
N LEU A 108 13.06 -2.54 -3.90
CA LEU A 108 13.64 -2.42 -2.55
C LEU A 108 14.56 -3.60 -2.22
N LEU A 109 14.21 -4.82 -2.63
CA LEU A 109 15.09 -5.98 -2.49
C LEU A 109 16.40 -5.81 -3.27
N ALA A 110 16.33 -5.28 -4.51
CA ALA A 110 17.51 -5.04 -5.33
C ALA A 110 18.44 -3.94 -4.78
N ILE A 111 17.92 -3.06 -3.91
CA ILE A 111 18.71 -1.99 -3.26
C ILE A 111 19.26 -2.46 -1.90
N ALA A 112 18.59 -3.42 -1.25
CA ALA A 112 18.96 -3.91 0.08
C ALA A 112 19.98 -5.08 0.07
N THR A 113 20.33 -5.60 -1.11
CA THR A 113 21.34 -6.65 -1.35
C THR A 113 22.54 -6.11 -2.10
#